data_AF-A0A392SBW3-F1
#
_entry.id   AF-A0A392SBW3-F1
#
_cell.length_a   1.000
_cell.length_b   1.000
_cell.length_c   1.000
_cell.angle_alpha   90.00
_cell.angle_beta   90.00
_cell.angle_gamma   90.00
#
_symmetry.space_group_name_H-M   'P 1'
#
loop_
_entity.id
_entity.type
_entity.pdbx_description
1 polymer ?
#
loop_
_entity_poly.entity_id
_entity_poly.type
_entity_poly.pdbx_seq_one_letter_code
_entity_poly.pdbx_strand_id
1 'polypeptide(L)' 'MDIPKDFTFKLGLMTENETWSLFQFMAGDVVKDNNLKGVAIQVAQKCAGLPLMVVTVARAMKDKWDVKSWKDTLRRLQ' A
#
# COMPACT_ATOMS: atom_id res chain seq x y z
N MET A 1 -6.42 -31.87 -3.47
CA MET A 1 -5.36 -31.94 -4.49
C MET A 1 -4.05 -31.95 -3.75
N ASP A 2 -3.33 -33.07 -3.75
CA ASP A 2 -2.00 -33.16 -3.15
C ASP A 2 -1.00 -32.50 -4.08
N ILE A 3 -0.65 -31.24 -3.80
CA ILE A 3 0.38 -30.52 -4.52
C ILE A 3 1.72 -30.98 -3.97
N PRO A 4 2.62 -31.55 -4.80
CA PRO A 4 3.93 -31.95 -4.32
C PRO A 4 4.67 -30.73 -3.76
N LYS A 5 5.22 -30.87 -2.54
CA LYS A 5 5.87 -29.78 -1.79
C LYS A 5 6.94 -29.04 -2.61
N ASP A 6 7.62 -29.75 -3.51
CA ASP A 6 8.72 -29.22 -4.33
C ASP A 6 8.28 -28.22 -5.42
N PHE A 7 6.97 -28.06 -5.63
CA PHE A 7 6.38 -27.06 -6.54
C PHE A 7 5.66 -25.93 -5.80
N THR A 8 5.84 -25.82 -4.48
CA THR A 8 5.19 -24.78 -3.67
C THR A 8 6.19 -23.70 -3.26
N PHE A 9 5.85 -22.43 -3.55
CA PHE A 9 6.60 -21.28 -3.07
C PHE A 9 5.75 -20.48 -2.09
N LYS A 10 6.22 -20.34 -0.85
CA LYS A 10 5.52 -19.56 0.17
C LYS A 10 5.74 -18.07 -0.10
N LEU A 11 4.66 -17.36 -0.40
CA LEU A 11 4.68 -15.90 -0.44
C LEU A 11 4.69 -15.35 0.98
N GLY A 12 5.73 -14.58 1.30
CA GLY A 12 5.82 -13.79 2.53
C GLY A 12 5.08 -12.46 2.41
N LEU A 13 5.05 -11.72 3.52
CA LEU A 13 4.67 -10.31 3.49
C LEU A 13 5.79 -9.51 2.83
N MET A 14 5.41 -8.43 2.14
CA MET A 14 6.36 -7.47 1.60
C MET A 14 7.05 -6.72 2.75
N THR A 15 8.33 -6.43 2.55
CA THR A 15 9.08 -5.48 3.38
C THR A 15 8.48 -4.08 3.29
N GLU A 16 8.86 -3.17 4.19
CA GLU A 16 8.41 -1.78 4.15
C GLU A 16 8.81 -1.08 2.84
N ASN A 17 10.01 -1.36 2.33
CA ASN A 17 10.50 -0.78 1.08
C ASN A 17 9.73 -1.32 -0.13
N GLU A 18 9.48 -2.63 -0.20
CA GLU A 18 8.66 -3.23 -1.27
C GLU A 18 7.22 -2.71 -1.21
N THR A 19 6.66 -2.62 -0.01
CA THR A 19 5.32 -2.08 0.24
C THR A 19 5.23 -0.64 -0.25
N TRP A 20 6.17 0.22 0.14
CA TRP A 20 6.18 1.61 -0.28
C TRP A 20 6.38 1.75 -1.79
N SER A 21 7.33 1.00 -2.37
CA SER A 21 7.62 1.04 -3.81
C SER A 21 6.38 0.64 -4.63
N LEU A 22 5.70 -0.44 -4.25
CA LEU A 22 4.46 -0.86 -4.90
C LEU A 22 3.34 0.17 -4.67
N PHE A 23 3.20 0.69 -3.45
CA PHE A 23 2.19 1.71 -3.15
C PHE A 23 2.38 2.95 -4.03
N GLN A 24 3.61 3.44 -4.17
CA GLN A 24 3.94 4.57 -5.05
C GLN A 24 3.59 4.28 -6.51
N PHE A 25 3.95 3.10 -7.01
CA PHE A 25 3.64 2.68 -8.37
C PHE A 25 2.13 2.68 -8.64
N MET A 26 1.33 2.23 -7.68
CA MET A 26 -0.13 2.12 -7.82
C MET A 26 -0.87 3.43 -7.59
N ALA A 27 -0.40 4.27 -6.66
CA ALA A 27 -1.01 5.56 -6.34
C ALA A 27 -0.59 6.68 -7.31
N GLY A 28 0.56 6.57 -7.97
CA GLY A 28 1.01 7.58 -8.93
C GLY A 28 1.49 8.88 -8.29
N ASP A 29 1.41 9.99 -9.03
CA ASP A 29 2.11 11.23 -8.66
C ASP A 29 1.57 11.94 -7.41
N VAL A 30 0.35 11.61 -6.98
CA VAL A 30 -0.26 12.17 -5.75
C VAL A 30 0.63 12.00 -4.52
N VAL A 31 1.39 10.90 -4.43
CA VAL A 31 2.27 10.63 -3.27
C VAL A 31 3.61 11.35 -3.34
N LYS A 32 3.90 12.03 -4.45
CA LYS A 32 5.09 12.89 -4.61
C LYS A 32 4.87 14.30 -4.04
N ASP A 33 3.62 14.70 -3.81
CA ASP A 33 3.30 15.96 -3.13
C ASP A 33 3.85 15.93 -1.69
N ASN A 34 4.66 16.93 -1.33
CA ASN A 34 5.30 17.01 -0.01
C ASN A 34 4.27 17.09 1.14
N ASN A 35 3.09 17.66 0.91
CA ASN A 35 2.00 17.74 1.89
C ASN A 35 1.34 16.39 2.14
N LEU A 36 1.39 15.48 1.15
CA LEU A 36 0.75 14.17 1.21
C LEU A 36 1.74 13.05 1.54
N LYS A 37 3.01 13.18 1.16
CA LYS A 37 4.05 12.15 1.29
C LYS A 37 4.09 11.52 2.69
N GLY A 38 4.05 12.34 3.74
CA GLY A 38 4.10 11.86 5.14
C GLY A 38 2.90 10.99 5.53
N VAL A 39 1.68 11.39 5.15
CA VAL A 39 0.46 10.61 5.46
C VAL A 39 0.32 9.41 4.51
N ALA A 40 0.80 9.52 3.27
CA ALA A 40 0.81 8.43 2.30
C ALA A 40 1.71 7.27 2.76
N ILE A 41 2.88 7.55 3.32
CA ILE A 41 3.76 6.53 3.90
C ILE A 41 3.06 5.81 5.06
N GLN A 42 2.38 6.56 5.95
CA GLN A 42 1.63 5.96 7.06
C GLN A 42 0.49 5.06 6.58
N VAL A 43 -0.25 5.48 5.55
CA VAL A 43 -1.30 4.67 4.92
C VAL A 43 -0.71 3.39 4.31
N ALA A 44 0.44 3.48 3.63
CA ALA A 44 1.13 2.31 3.08
C ALA A 44 1.57 1.33 4.19
N GLN A 45 2.11 1.83 5.30
CA GLN A 45 2.50 1.02 6.46
C GLN A 45 1.30 0.28 7.07
N LYS A 46 0.11 0.89 7.10
CA LYS A 46 -1.13 0.23 7.57
C LYS A 46 -1.60 -0.92 6.67
N CYS A 47 -1.05 -1.07 5.48
CA CYS A 47 -1.33 -2.22 4.62
C CYS A 47 -0.55 -3.49 5.02
N ALA A 48 0.32 -3.41 6.04
CA ALA A 48 1.01 -4.54 6.67
C ALA A 48 1.73 -5.51 5.69
N GLY A 49 2.25 -4.97 4.58
CA GLY A 49 2.94 -5.77 3.57
C GLY A 49 2.07 -6.75 2.80
N LEU A 50 0.74 -6.66 2.90
CA LEU A 50 -0.20 -7.51 2.17
C LEU A 50 -0.41 -6.97 0.74
N PRO A 51 -0.03 -7.69 -0.32
CA PRO A 51 -0.10 -7.18 -1.69
C PRO A 51 -1.49 -6.70 -2.09
N LEU A 52 -2.53 -7.43 -1.69
CA LEU A 52 -3.92 -7.07 -1.98
C LEU A 52 -4.32 -5.76 -1.31
N MET A 53 -3.94 -5.54 -0.04
CA MET A 53 -4.25 -4.29 0.66
C MET A 53 -3.49 -3.12 0.05
N VAL A 54 -2.19 -3.29 -0.22
CA VAL A 54 -1.35 -2.24 -0.82
C VAL A 54 -1.93 -1.77 -2.14
N VAL A 55 -2.22 -2.70 -3.05
CA VAL A 55 -2.77 -2.37 -4.37
C VAL A 55 -4.15 -1.71 -4.27
N THR A 56 -5.02 -2.24 -3.40
CA THR A 56 -6.39 -1.74 -3.26
C THR A 56 -6.41 -0.33 -2.69
N VAL A 57 -5.69 -0.10 -1.59
CA VAL A 57 -5.65 1.21 -0.93
C VAL A 57 -4.96 2.23 -1.81
N ALA A 58 -3.80 1.90 -2.41
CA ALA A 58 -3.08 2.83 -3.28
C ALA A 58 -3.93 3.28 -4.47
N ARG A 59 -4.64 2.35 -5.14
CA ARG A 59 -5.55 2.68 -6.25
C ARG A 59 -6.71 3.57 -5.81
N ALA A 60 -7.28 3.33 -4.63
CA ALA A 60 -8.35 4.17 -4.09
C ALA A 60 -7.89 5.62 -3.83
N MET A 61 -6.58 5.83 -3.64
CA MET A 61 -5.98 7.13 -3.34
C MET A 61 -5.40 7.86 -4.56
N LYS A 62 -5.37 7.24 -5.75
CA LYS A 62 -4.60 7.68 -6.95
C LYS A 62 -4.80 9.13 -7.39
N ASP A 63 -5.97 9.72 -7.14
CA ASP A 63 -6.29 11.09 -7.55
C ASP A 63 -6.79 11.96 -6.37
N LYS A 64 -6.49 11.54 -5.13
CA LYS A 64 -6.89 12.24 -3.91
C LYS A 64 -5.83 13.27 -3.52
N TRP A 65 -5.88 14.45 -4.12
CA TRP A 65 -4.92 15.53 -3.85
C TRP A 65 -5.18 16.28 -2.54
N ASP A 66 -6.27 16.00 -1.84
CA ASP A 66 -6.60 16.62 -0.57
C ASP A 66 -6.08 15.82 0.63
N VAL A 67 -5.40 16.48 1.57
CA VAL A 67 -4.86 15.82 2.78
C VAL A 67 -5.95 15.22 3.68
N LYS A 68 -7.20 15.67 3.55
CA LYS A 68 -8.33 15.20 4.36
C LYS A 68 -8.65 13.75 4.03
N SER A 69 -8.81 13.41 2.76
CA SER A 69 -9.00 12.03 2.27
C SER A 69 -7.94 11.08 2.80
N TRP A 70 -6.67 11.50 2.83
CA TRP A 70 -5.58 10.67 3.35
C TRP A 70 -5.65 10.46 4.86
N LYS A 71 -5.93 11.51 5.64
CA LYS A 71 -6.10 11.40 7.09
C LYS A 71 -7.31 10.53 7.45
N ASP A 72 -8.40 10.65 6.70
CA ASP A 72 -9.61 9.87 6.92
C ASP A 72 -9.38 8.40 6.57
N THR A 73 -8.71 8.11 5.45
CA THR A 73 -8.29 6.74 5.10
C THR A 73 -7.36 6.16 6.16
N LEU A 74 -6.36 6.92 6.63
CA LEU A 74 -5.45 6.46 7.67
C LEU A 74 -6.20 6.09 8.96
N ARG A 75 -7.16 6.91 9.38
CA ARG A 75 -8.02 6.64 10.54
C ARG A 75 -8.86 5.37 10.36
N ARG A 76 -9.35 5.11 9.15
CA ARG A 76 -10.18 3.91 8.84
C ARG A 76 -9.36 2.62 8.77
N LEU A 77 -8.05 2.72 8.61
CA LEU A 77 -7.12 1.60 8.59
C LEU A 77 -6.43 1.36 9.95
N GLN A 78 -6.77 2.16 10.98
CA GLN A 78 -6.39 1.88 12.38
C GLN A 78 -7.23 0.75 12.95
#